data_AF-A0A930VGF1-F1
#
_entry.id   AF-A0A930VGF1-F1
#
_cell.length_a   1.000
_cell.length_b   1.000
_cell.length_c   1.000
_cell.angle_alpha   90.00
_cell.angle_beta   90.00
_cell.angle_gamma   90.00
#
_symmetry.space_group_name_H-M   'P 1'
#
loop_
_entity.id
_entity.type
_entity.pdbx_description
1 polymer ?
#
loop_
_entity_poly.entity_id
_entity_poly.type
_entity_poly.pdbx_seq_one_letter_code
_entity_poly.pdbx_strand_id
1 'polypeptide(L)'
;MVGRTHAGIGLVTCLTLAVAAVGTPSLTLVEEGRQVRHETAAMSLAGFEPGPGAPSSDSGGAAEPVVTTELRTARIVLSGDLLWHDTVWASAQADGQAAGDARFDFDRMFAALRPLVADADLAICHEEVPFAGPGAAYQSYPVFAAPPAIAGWIGSMGWDACTTASNHAVDQGYDGLVRTADLLEAAGVAHVGTFRTLRERRTPVILTTDEGVKVGIVSGTYSLNGFPLPAGHEWSVSMWDARNLVAQARAARRAGADIVIVKYHGGDEYSAMPNGGQVALAKALTASPYVDLVVGEHAHVVQPITKVNGTWVVYGLGNAVAQSEVGRPRAYEGISVAFTFRETAHRGFVVERAEYVPTYWNHYSSGHPIRIQRVVRALALGVGDQVRLREALDATRAAVDLLGHAPGLVLR
;
A
#
# COMPACT_ATOMS: atom_id res chain seq x y z
N MET A 1 -28.41 -38.87 35.86
CA MET A 1 -28.75 -38.73 37.28
C MET A 1 -27.44 -38.51 38.03
N VAL A 2 -27.23 -37.31 38.58
CA VAL A 2 -26.33 -36.88 39.69
C VAL A 2 -24.88 -37.43 39.74
N GLY A 3 -23.79 -36.65 39.85
CA GLY A 3 -23.67 -35.21 40.05
C GLY A 3 -22.22 -34.73 40.27
N ARG A 4 -22.07 -33.42 40.07
CA ARG A 4 -21.20 -32.41 40.73
C ARG A 4 -19.78 -32.77 41.21
N THR A 5 -18.82 -32.02 40.66
CA THR A 5 -17.60 -31.50 41.33
C THR A 5 -17.27 -30.13 40.69
N HIS A 6 -17.67 -29.03 41.35
CA HIS A 6 -16.86 -28.11 42.16
C HIS A 6 -15.92 -27.17 41.38
N ALA A 7 -16.36 -25.91 41.33
CA ALA A 7 -15.64 -24.73 40.89
C ALA A 7 -14.59 -24.30 41.92
N GLY A 8 -13.38 -23.99 41.45
CA GLY A 8 -12.36 -23.28 42.20
C GLY A 8 -12.13 -21.91 41.56
N ILE A 9 -12.55 -20.85 42.25
CA ILE A 9 -12.30 -19.45 41.89
C ILE A 9 -10.92 -19.08 42.45
N GLY A 10 -9.95 -18.89 41.57
CA GLY A 10 -8.62 -18.37 41.90
C GLY A 10 -8.60 -16.85 41.77
N LEU A 11 -8.56 -16.16 42.92
CA LEU A 11 -8.42 -14.72 43.05
C LEU A 11 -6.96 -14.33 42.73
N VAL A 12 -6.73 -13.59 41.63
CA VAL A 12 -5.40 -13.02 41.32
C VAL A 12 -5.31 -11.61 41.89
N THR A 13 -4.43 -11.44 42.87
CA THR A 13 -4.13 -10.18 43.55
C THR A 13 -3.27 -9.29 42.65
N CYS A 14 -3.78 -8.13 42.24
CA CYS A 14 -3.02 -7.08 41.58
C CYS A 14 -2.04 -6.43 42.56
N LEU A 15 -0.73 -6.58 42.30
CA LEU A 15 0.32 -5.84 42.98
C LEU A 15 0.64 -4.57 42.18
N THR A 16 0.22 -3.41 42.70
CA THR A 16 0.55 -2.09 42.17
C THR A 16 1.96 -1.68 42.60
N LEU A 17 2.86 -1.54 41.64
CA LEU A 17 4.20 -0.97 41.83
C LEU A 17 4.15 0.54 41.58
N ALA A 18 4.28 1.31 42.66
CA ALA A 18 4.47 2.76 42.63
C ALA A 18 5.91 3.08 42.22
N VAL A 19 6.07 3.87 41.14
CA VAL A 19 7.37 4.44 40.76
C VAL A 19 7.44 5.87 41.29
N ALA A 20 8.40 6.09 42.19
CA ALA A 20 8.70 7.38 42.78
C ALA A 20 9.38 8.33 41.78
N ALA A 21 8.93 9.58 41.79
CA ALA A 21 9.52 10.69 41.08
C ALA A 21 10.85 11.12 41.75
N VAL A 22 11.89 11.33 40.95
CA VAL A 22 13.11 12.04 41.37
C VAL A 22 13.37 13.16 40.37
N GLY A 23 13.48 14.37 40.90
CA GLY A 23 13.66 15.62 40.17
C GLY A 23 15.07 15.82 39.59
N THR A 24 15.13 16.87 38.78
CA THR A 24 16.21 17.35 37.91
C THR A 24 17.48 17.80 38.65
N PRO A 25 18.56 18.09 37.90
CA PRO A 25 18.79 19.51 37.65
C PRO A 25 19.16 19.84 36.19
N SER A 26 18.65 21.00 35.78
CA SER A 26 18.96 21.72 34.56
C SER A 26 20.41 22.23 34.59
N LEU A 27 21.15 22.01 33.51
CA LEU A 27 22.44 22.68 33.25
C LEU A 27 22.22 23.81 32.24
N THR A 28 22.23 25.03 32.75
CA THR A 28 22.43 26.27 31.99
C THR A 28 23.87 26.34 31.49
N LEU A 29 24.06 26.43 30.18
CA LEU A 29 25.30 26.93 29.58
C LEU A 29 25.08 28.40 29.20
N VAL A 30 25.86 29.26 29.84
CA VAL A 30 26.12 30.66 29.48
C VAL A 30 27.54 30.69 28.89
N GLU A 31 27.81 31.73 28.10
CA GLU A 31 29.06 32.10 27.41
C GLU A 31 29.11 31.69 25.93
N GLU A 32 29.50 32.53 24.99
CA GLU A 32 29.87 33.94 24.99
C GLU A 32 29.82 34.41 23.53
N GLY A 33 29.37 35.64 23.32
CA GLY A 33 29.31 36.25 22.00
C GLY A 33 30.70 36.56 21.46
N ARG A 34 31.01 36.11 20.24
CA ARG A 34 32.08 36.70 19.42
C ARG A 34 31.54 37.07 18.06
N GLN A 35 31.18 38.35 17.93
CA GLN A 35 30.93 39.00 16.65
C GLN A 35 32.22 38.99 15.82
N VAL A 36 32.18 38.38 14.64
CA VAL A 36 33.20 38.57 13.61
C VAL A 36 32.73 39.74 12.75
N ARG A 37 33.44 40.87 12.84
CA ARG A 37 33.26 42.01 11.94
C ARG A 37 33.86 41.67 10.59
N HIS A 38 33.05 41.72 9.54
CA HIS A 38 33.52 41.78 8.16
C HIS A 38 33.87 43.25 7.85
N GLU A 39 35.15 43.54 7.69
CA GLU A 39 35.60 44.80 7.09
C GLU A 39 35.55 44.67 5.57
N THR A 40 34.61 45.38 4.97
CA THR A 40 34.54 45.68 3.54
C THR A 40 35.49 46.82 3.23
N ALA A 41 36.60 46.54 2.54
CA ALA A 41 37.44 47.57 1.92
C ALA A 41 36.94 47.85 0.50
N ALA A 42 36.36 49.03 0.31
CA ALA A 42 36.12 49.62 -1.00
C ALA A 42 37.40 50.32 -1.47
N MET A 43 37.80 50.10 -2.73
CA MET A 43 38.81 50.93 -3.39
C MET A 43 38.34 51.26 -4.81
N SER A 44 38.27 52.56 -5.07
CA SER A 44 37.77 53.17 -6.30
C SER A 44 38.92 53.59 -7.21
N LEU A 45 38.83 53.12 -8.47
CA LEU A 45 39.16 53.72 -9.78
C LEU A 45 40.33 54.70 -9.98
N ALA A 46 41.25 54.29 -10.85
CA ALA A 46 41.82 55.06 -11.98
C ALA A 46 42.23 54.01 -13.03
N GLY A 47 41.92 54.04 -14.32
CA GLY A 47 41.95 55.14 -15.29
C GLY A 47 43.00 54.78 -16.35
N PHE A 48 42.61 54.09 -17.43
CA PHE A 48 43.46 53.93 -18.63
C PHE A 48 42.60 53.70 -19.89
N GLU A 49 42.81 54.55 -20.89
CA GLU A 49 42.17 54.56 -22.21
C GLU A 49 42.80 53.54 -23.19
N PRO A 50 42.15 53.20 -24.33
CA PRO A 50 42.36 51.96 -25.06
C PRO A 50 43.39 52.05 -26.19
N GLY A 51 44.13 50.96 -26.43
CA GLY A 51 44.98 50.73 -27.60
C GLY A 51 44.28 49.92 -28.70
N PRO A 52 44.73 50.00 -29.97
CA PRO A 52 43.94 49.64 -31.14
C PRO A 52 43.94 48.13 -31.46
N GLY A 53 42.76 47.67 -31.89
CA GLY A 53 42.43 46.52 -32.73
C GLY A 53 43.45 45.40 -32.94
N ALA A 54 43.16 44.24 -32.35
CA ALA A 54 43.57 42.94 -32.85
C ALA A 54 42.32 42.17 -33.35
N PRO A 55 42.43 41.37 -34.42
CA PRO A 55 41.27 40.79 -35.08
C PRO A 55 40.58 39.73 -34.22
N SER A 56 39.25 39.79 -34.17
CA SER A 56 38.38 38.81 -33.55
C SER A 56 38.52 37.46 -34.25
N SER A 57 39.14 36.50 -33.57
CA SER A 57 38.98 35.09 -33.90
C SER A 57 37.58 34.66 -33.44
N ASP A 58 36.69 34.50 -34.41
CA ASP A 58 35.36 33.94 -34.23
C ASP A 58 35.50 32.44 -33.91
N SER A 59 35.78 32.13 -32.64
CA SER A 59 35.65 30.78 -32.12
C SER A 59 34.18 30.59 -31.75
N GLY A 60 33.39 30.18 -32.74
CA GLY A 60 32.06 29.61 -32.52
C GLY A 60 32.18 28.37 -31.64
N GLY A 61 32.21 28.59 -30.32
CA GLY A 61 32.00 27.55 -29.33
C GLY A 61 30.57 27.07 -29.51
N ALA A 62 30.41 25.92 -30.18
CA ALA A 62 29.18 25.17 -30.10
C ALA A 62 28.92 24.94 -28.61
N ALA A 63 27.89 25.60 -28.07
CA ALA A 63 27.43 25.32 -26.73
C ALA A 63 27.15 23.82 -26.65
N GLU A 64 27.82 23.12 -25.74
CA GLU A 64 27.45 21.75 -25.43
C GLU A 64 25.95 21.73 -25.12
N PRO A 65 25.19 20.77 -25.67
CA PRO A 65 23.77 20.69 -25.38
C PRO A 65 23.63 20.54 -23.87
N VAL A 66 23.04 21.55 -23.23
CA VAL A 66 22.60 21.43 -21.85
C VAL A 66 21.51 20.36 -21.88
N VAL A 67 21.87 19.13 -21.54
CA VAL A 67 20.91 18.07 -21.29
C VAL A 67 20.20 18.46 -20.00
N THR A 68 19.14 19.25 -20.13
CA THR A 68 18.14 19.37 -19.08
C THR A 68 17.48 18.01 -18.99
N THR A 69 17.98 17.12 -18.14
CA THR A 69 17.27 15.87 -17.87
C THR A 69 15.90 16.26 -17.33
N GLU A 70 14.84 15.99 -18.08
CA GLU A 70 13.49 16.19 -17.58
C GLU A 70 13.32 15.39 -16.28
N LEU A 71 12.69 16.01 -15.29
CA LEU A 71 12.46 15.38 -13.99
C LEU A 71 11.43 14.27 -14.18
N ARG A 72 11.83 13.04 -13.87
CA ARG A 72 10.98 11.85 -14.02
C ARG A 72 9.77 11.90 -13.10
N THR A 73 8.72 11.20 -13.49
CA THR A 73 7.51 10.96 -12.71
C THR A 73 7.21 9.49 -12.57
N ALA A 74 6.47 9.16 -11.50
CA ALA A 74 5.92 7.83 -11.30
C ALA A 74 4.55 7.94 -10.62
N ARG A 75 3.49 7.57 -11.33
CA ARG A 75 2.13 7.43 -10.84
C ARG A 75 1.88 5.99 -10.41
N ILE A 76 1.75 5.79 -9.12
CA ILE A 76 1.58 4.47 -8.52
C ILE A 76 0.16 4.34 -7.99
N VAL A 77 -0.56 3.33 -8.45
CA VAL A 77 -1.93 3.01 -8.01
C VAL A 77 -1.90 1.81 -7.07
N LEU A 78 -2.61 1.90 -5.95
CA LEU A 78 -2.73 0.80 -4.99
C LEU A 78 -4.20 0.51 -4.70
N SER A 79 -4.58 -0.77 -4.68
CA SER A 79 -5.91 -1.22 -4.23
C SER A 79 -5.85 -1.87 -2.86
N GLY A 80 -7.01 -1.95 -2.22
CA GLY A 80 -7.21 -2.75 -1.02
C GLY A 80 -7.32 -4.25 -1.31
N ASP A 81 -7.93 -4.96 -0.37
CA ASP A 81 -7.93 -6.42 -0.30
C ASP A 81 -8.68 -7.07 -1.48
N LEU A 82 -8.00 -7.92 -2.24
CA LEU A 82 -8.64 -8.92 -3.10
C LEU A 82 -8.91 -10.15 -2.24
N LEU A 83 -10.09 -10.17 -1.62
CA LEU A 83 -10.52 -11.22 -0.70
C LEU A 83 -11.61 -12.09 -1.34
N TRP A 84 -11.15 -13.19 -1.93
CA TRP A 84 -11.97 -14.06 -2.78
C TRP A 84 -12.90 -14.96 -1.95
N HIS A 85 -14.12 -14.48 -1.72
CA HIS A 85 -15.20 -15.33 -1.23
C HIS A 85 -15.90 -16.08 -2.36
N ASP A 86 -16.63 -17.14 -2.00
CA ASP A 86 -17.31 -17.98 -2.98
C ASP A 86 -18.31 -17.24 -3.87
N THR A 87 -19.04 -16.29 -3.31
CA THR A 87 -19.95 -15.43 -4.07
C THR A 87 -19.23 -14.57 -5.10
N VAL A 88 -17.95 -14.23 -4.89
CA VAL A 88 -17.17 -13.44 -5.83
C VAL A 88 -16.88 -14.26 -7.09
N TRP A 89 -16.34 -15.48 -6.96
CA TRP A 89 -16.15 -16.31 -8.14
C TRP A 89 -17.45 -16.89 -8.69
N ALA A 90 -18.50 -17.07 -7.88
CA ALA A 90 -19.83 -17.41 -8.39
C ALA A 90 -20.43 -16.30 -9.26
N SER A 91 -20.19 -15.03 -8.91
CA SER A 91 -20.54 -13.89 -9.75
C SER A 91 -19.81 -13.93 -11.09
N ALA A 92 -18.50 -14.18 -11.08
CA ALA A 92 -17.71 -14.30 -12.30
C ALA A 92 -18.14 -15.52 -13.15
N GLN A 93 -18.54 -16.62 -12.51
CA GLN A 93 -19.06 -17.80 -13.19
C GLN A 93 -20.39 -17.50 -13.90
N ALA A 94 -21.29 -16.76 -13.24
CA ALA A 94 -22.56 -16.35 -13.81
C ALA A 94 -22.36 -15.44 -15.03
N ASP A 95 -21.38 -14.54 -14.98
CA ASP A 95 -21.03 -13.67 -16.11
C ASP A 95 -20.47 -14.46 -17.30
N GLY A 96 -19.58 -15.43 -17.05
CA GLY A 96 -19.08 -16.33 -18.08
C GLY A 96 -20.21 -17.12 -18.75
N GLN A 97 -21.09 -17.73 -17.94
CA GLN A 97 -22.23 -18.49 -18.44
C GLN A 97 -23.17 -17.63 -19.30
N ALA A 98 -23.42 -16.39 -18.88
CA ALA A 98 -24.23 -15.44 -19.66
C ALA A 98 -23.57 -15.05 -21.00
N ALA A 99 -22.24 -15.13 -21.08
CA ALA A 99 -21.48 -14.94 -22.32
C ALA A 99 -21.33 -16.23 -23.16
N GLY A 100 -21.87 -17.36 -22.71
CA GLY A 100 -21.72 -18.66 -23.37
C GLY A 100 -20.36 -19.32 -23.15
N ASP A 101 -19.61 -18.88 -22.13
CA ASP A 101 -18.31 -19.43 -21.74
C ASP A 101 -18.40 -20.14 -20.38
N ALA A 102 -17.79 -21.32 -20.25
CA ALA A 102 -17.75 -22.04 -18.99
C ALA A 102 -16.72 -21.46 -18.00
N ARG A 103 -15.78 -20.62 -18.48
CA ARG A 103 -14.75 -19.96 -17.66
C ARG A 103 -15.34 -18.82 -16.82
N PHE A 104 -14.64 -18.48 -15.73
CA PHE A 104 -14.94 -17.29 -14.96
C PHE A 104 -14.69 -16.02 -15.77
N ASP A 105 -15.64 -15.07 -15.76
CA ASP A 105 -15.48 -13.71 -16.30
C ASP A 105 -15.45 -12.70 -15.14
N PHE A 106 -14.23 -12.33 -14.72
CA PHE A 106 -14.03 -11.29 -13.70
C PHE A 106 -14.00 -9.87 -14.30
N ASP A 107 -13.85 -9.72 -15.62
CA ASP A 107 -13.69 -8.41 -16.27
C ASP A 107 -14.93 -7.53 -16.08
N ARG A 108 -16.13 -8.12 -16.17
CA ARG A 108 -17.39 -7.38 -15.95
C ARG A 108 -17.53 -6.85 -14.54
N MET A 109 -17.07 -7.60 -13.54
CA MET A 109 -17.11 -7.20 -12.14
C MET A 109 -16.21 -5.99 -11.89
N PHE A 110 -15.03 -5.97 -12.51
CA PHE A 110 -13.96 -4.99 -12.27
C PHE A 110 -13.85 -3.89 -13.34
N ALA A 111 -14.74 -3.87 -14.34
CA ALA A 111 -14.67 -2.94 -15.47
C ALA A 111 -14.49 -1.47 -15.08
N ALA A 112 -15.06 -1.03 -13.95
CA ALA A 112 -14.92 0.34 -13.46
C ALA A 112 -13.51 0.69 -12.97
N LEU A 113 -12.71 -0.30 -12.56
CA LEU A 113 -11.34 -0.13 -12.08
C LEU A 113 -10.29 -0.23 -13.20
N ARG A 114 -10.60 -0.90 -14.32
CA ARG A 114 -9.63 -1.10 -15.41
C ARG A 114 -9.00 0.20 -15.93
N PRO A 115 -9.74 1.31 -16.12
CA PRO A 115 -9.14 2.59 -16.51
C PRO A 115 -8.25 3.23 -15.43
N LEU A 116 -8.42 2.86 -14.16
CA LEU A 116 -7.56 3.37 -13.08
C LEU A 116 -6.24 2.61 -13.04
N VAL A 117 -6.29 1.28 -13.23
CA VAL A 117 -5.11 0.41 -13.31
C VAL A 117 -4.28 0.77 -14.55
N ALA A 118 -4.92 0.91 -15.71
CA ALA A 118 -4.24 1.22 -16.97
C ALA A 118 -3.67 2.67 -17.06
N ASP A 119 -4.07 3.56 -16.16
CA ASP A 119 -3.54 4.94 -16.05
C ASP A 119 -2.32 5.03 -15.11
N ALA A 120 -1.91 3.92 -14.50
CA ALA A 120 -0.76 3.87 -13.61
C ALA A 120 0.52 3.54 -14.37
N ASP A 121 1.64 4.11 -13.93
CA ASP A 121 2.96 3.62 -14.34
C ASP A 121 3.29 2.30 -13.64
N LEU A 122 2.77 2.12 -12.42
CA LEU A 122 2.75 0.85 -11.69
C LEU A 122 1.46 0.72 -10.89
N ALA A 123 0.79 -0.43 -11.00
CA ALA A 123 -0.39 -0.79 -10.24
C ALA A 123 -0.07 -1.96 -9.28
N ILE A 124 -0.38 -1.77 -7.99
CA ILE A 124 -0.04 -2.71 -6.92
C ILE A 124 -1.31 -3.17 -6.17
N CYS A 125 -1.67 -4.44 -6.36
CA CYS A 125 -2.78 -5.10 -5.66
C CYS A 125 -2.36 -5.68 -4.30
N HIS A 126 -3.34 -6.22 -3.56
CA HIS A 126 -3.11 -7.11 -2.44
C HIS A 126 -3.91 -8.39 -2.66
N GLU A 127 -3.21 -9.49 -2.90
CA GLU A 127 -3.80 -10.83 -2.99
C GLU A 127 -3.79 -11.44 -1.59
N GLU A 128 -4.94 -11.42 -0.92
CA GLU A 128 -5.01 -11.75 0.49
C GLU A 128 -4.94 -13.27 0.74
N VAL A 129 -5.50 -14.07 -0.17
CA VAL A 129 -5.75 -15.50 0.06
C VAL A 129 -4.97 -16.37 -0.92
N PRO A 130 -4.60 -17.60 -0.52
CA PRO A 130 -3.87 -18.49 -1.41
C PRO A 130 -4.78 -19.17 -2.45
N PHE A 131 -4.18 -19.59 -3.56
CA PHE A 131 -4.89 -20.35 -4.60
C PHE A 131 -4.95 -21.85 -4.33
N ALA A 132 -6.06 -22.48 -4.70
CA ALA A 132 -6.28 -23.91 -4.60
C ALA A 132 -5.29 -24.72 -5.45
N GLY A 133 -4.96 -25.94 -5.00
CA GLY A 133 -4.12 -26.86 -5.76
C GLY A 133 -4.84 -27.44 -6.99
N PRO A 134 -4.11 -27.97 -7.97
CA PRO A 134 -4.72 -28.68 -9.11
C PRO A 134 -5.66 -29.80 -8.63
N GLY A 135 -6.90 -29.79 -9.11
CA GLY A 135 -7.93 -30.77 -8.74
C GLY A 135 -8.47 -30.64 -7.31
N ALA A 136 -7.97 -29.70 -6.51
CA ALA A 136 -8.51 -29.41 -5.18
C ALA A 136 -9.81 -28.60 -5.29
N ALA A 137 -10.70 -28.78 -4.33
CA ALA A 137 -11.89 -27.94 -4.21
C ALA A 137 -11.51 -26.51 -3.83
N TYR A 138 -12.25 -25.53 -4.36
CA TYR A 138 -12.15 -24.15 -3.89
C TYR A 138 -12.80 -24.03 -2.51
N GLN A 139 -12.19 -23.25 -1.64
CA GLN A 139 -12.63 -23.06 -0.26
C GLN A 139 -12.75 -21.57 0.01
N SER A 140 -13.84 -21.18 0.65
CA SER A 140 -14.04 -19.82 1.14
C SER A 140 -13.67 -19.74 2.63
N TYR A 141 -14.16 -18.72 3.31
CA TYR A 141 -13.96 -18.50 4.73
C TYR A 141 -14.37 -19.74 5.58
N PRO A 142 -13.63 -20.11 6.64
CA PRO A 142 -12.53 -19.38 7.28
C PRO A 142 -11.11 -19.74 6.80
N VAL A 143 -10.95 -20.76 5.95
CA VAL A 143 -9.65 -21.21 5.44
C VAL A 143 -9.71 -21.26 3.92
N PHE A 144 -9.12 -20.27 3.28
CA PHE A 144 -9.33 -20.02 1.87
C PHE A 144 -8.48 -20.88 0.94
N ALA A 145 -9.05 -21.21 -0.21
CA ALA A 145 -8.37 -21.78 -1.37
C ALA A 145 -9.06 -21.24 -2.63
N ALA A 146 -8.63 -20.08 -3.13
CA ALA A 146 -9.29 -19.39 -4.22
C ALA A 146 -9.02 -20.05 -5.59
N PRO A 147 -9.93 -19.90 -6.59
CA PRO A 147 -9.72 -20.43 -7.94
C PRO A 147 -8.41 -19.93 -8.59
N PRO A 148 -7.52 -20.81 -9.09
CA PRO A 148 -6.26 -20.41 -9.73
C PRO A 148 -6.41 -19.49 -10.95
N ALA A 149 -7.57 -19.52 -11.63
CA ALA A 149 -7.87 -18.64 -12.77
C ALA A 149 -7.82 -17.14 -12.41
N ILE A 150 -7.98 -16.81 -11.13
CA ILE A 150 -7.90 -15.44 -10.61
C ILE A 150 -6.50 -14.85 -10.86
N ALA A 151 -5.42 -15.63 -10.70
CA ALA A 151 -4.05 -15.14 -10.95
C ALA A 151 -3.88 -14.65 -12.40
N GLY A 152 -4.38 -15.43 -13.36
CA GLY A 152 -4.37 -15.03 -14.77
C GLY A 152 -5.22 -13.78 -15.04
N TRP A 153 -6.36 -13.64 -14.34
CA TRP A 153 -7.15 -12.43 -14.41
C TRP A 153 -6.41 -11.20 -13.82
N ILE A 154 -5.75 -11.34 -12.67
CA ILE A 154 -4.95 -10.27 -12.04
C ILE A 154 -3.92 -9.73 -13.04
N GLY A 155 -3.17 -10.61 -13.71
CA GLY A 155 -2.25 -10.21 -14.78
C GLY A 155 -2.95 -9.51 -15.94
N SER A 156 -4.07 -10.05 -16.43
CA SER A 156 -4.84 -9.46 -17.53
C SER A 156 -5.49 -8.09 -17.21
N MET A 157 -5.70 -7.81 -15.92
CA MET A 157 -6.23 -6.54 -15.44
C MET A 157 -5.18 -5.43 -15.54
N GLY A 158 -3.89 -5.79 -15.58
CA GLY A 158 -2.76 -4.87 -15.66
C GLY A 158 -2.12 -4.56 -14.29
N TRP A 159 -2.27 -5.44 -13.30
CA TRP A 159 -1.53 -5.31 -12.05
C TRP A 159 -0.07 -5.75 -12.24
N ASP A 160 0.88 -4.90 -11.88
CA ASP A 160 2.31 -5.20 -12.01
C ASP A 160 2.84 -6.01 -10.82
N ALA A 161 2.25 -5.81 -9.65
CA ALA A 161 2.57 -6.59 -8.46
C ALA A 161 1.36 -6.79 -7.54
N CYS A 162 1.35 -7.89 -6.80
CA CYS A 162 0.51 -8.06 -5.61
C CYS A 162 1.36 -8.25 -4.36
N THR A 163 0.96 -7.62 -3.26
CA THR A 163 1.41 -8.05 -1.93
C THR A 163 0.63 -9.27 -1.47
N THR A 164 1.30 -10.17 -0.74
CA THR A 164 0.75 -11.48 -0.35
C THR A 164 0.95 -11.79 1.13
N ALA A 165 1.62 -10.92 1.90
CA ALA A 165 1.66 -11.07 3.35
C ALA A 165 0.32 -10.65 3.94
N SER A 166 -0.48 -11.64 4.35
CA SER A 166 -1.77 -11.47 5.01
C SER A 166 -1.91 -12.45 6.18
N ASN A 167 -2.98 -12.30 6.96
CA ASN A 167 -3.37 -13.29 7.96
C ASN A 167 -3.79 -14.63 7.33
N HIS A 168 -4.17 -14.65 6.06
CA HIS A 168 -4.55 -15.83 5.28
C HIS A 168 -3.42 -16.47 4.47
N ALA A 169 -2.21 -15.90 4.50
CA ALA A 169 -1.08 -16.30 3.64
C ALA A 169 -0.71 -17.79 3.73
N VAL A 170 -1.07 -18.47 4.82
CA VAL A 170 -0.75 -19.88 5.08
C VAL A 170 -1.97 -20.78 5.22
N ASP A 171 -3.15 -20.33 4.81
CA ASP A 171 -4.39 -21.13 4.86
C ASP A 171 -4.27 -22.47 4.14
N GLN A 172 -3.46 -22.51 3.08
CA GLN A 172 -3.14 -23.72 2.31
C GLN A 172 -1.72 -24.23 2.58
N GLY A 173 -1.14 -23.86 3.73
CA GLY A 173 0.22 -24.18 4.13
C GLY A 173 1.29 -23.58 3.21
N TYR A 174 2.52 -24.07 3.34
CA TYR A 174 3.65 -23.62 2.52
C TYR A 174 3.45 -23.90 1.03
N ASP A 175 2.88 -25.06 0.67
CA ASP A 175 2.62 -25.41 -0.74
C ASP A 175 1.60 -24.46 -1.37
N GLY A 176 0.60 -24.00 -0.60
CA GLY A 176 -0.34 -22.98 -1.03
C GLY A 176 0.32 -21.64 -1.30
N LEU A 177 1.14 -21.18 -0.37
CA LEU A 177 1.94 -19.97 -0.49
C LEU A 177 2.84 -20.01 -1.74
N VAL A 178 3.58 -21.11 -1.93
CA VAL A 178 4.47 -21.30 -3.10
C VAL A 178 3.68 -21.25 -4.40
N ARG A 179 2.55 -21.96 -4.45
CA ARG A 179 1.68 -21.96 -5.63
C ARG A 179 1.10 -20.59 -5.93
N THR A 180 0.72 -19.82 -4.92
CA THR A 180 0.23 -18.45 -5.12
C THR A 180 1.30 -17.58 -5.77
N ALA A 181 2.54 -17.64 -5.25
CA ALA A 181 3.69 -16.97 -5.84
C ALA A 181 3.93 -17.39 -7.30
N ASP A 182 3.96 -18.70 -7.58
CA ASP A 182 4.22 -19.23 -8.92
C ASP A 182 3.12 -18.84 -9.93
N LEU A 183 1.85 -18.83 -9.51
CA LEU A 183 0.73 -18.44 -10.38
C LEU A 183 0.70 -16.95 -10.69
N LEU A 184 1.04 -16.09 -9.72
CA LEU A 184 1.18 -14.65 -9.96
C LEU A 184 2.35 -14.39 -10.92
N GLU A 185 3.51 -15.01 -10.69
CA GLU A 185 4.68 -14.86 -11.56
C GLU A 185 4.39 -15.36 -12.99
N ALA A 186 3.70 -16.49 -13.13
CA ALA A 186 3.26 -17.01 -14.43
C ALA A 186 2.27 -16.08 -15.16
N ALA A 187 1.51 -15.26 -14.42
CA ALA A 187 0.63 -14.24 -14.96
C ALA A 187 1.33 -12.90 -15.25
N GLY A 188 2.66 -12.83 -15.05
CA GLY A 188 3.44 -11.60 -15.25
C GLY A 188 3.34 -10.61 -14.08
N VAL A 189 2.86 -11.06 -12.92
CA VAL A 189 2.63 -10.22 -11.74
C VAL A 189 3.71 -10.53 -10.70
N ALA A 190 4.50 -9.53 -10.33
CA ALA A 190 5.46 -9.71 -9.24
C ALA A 190 4.74 -9.91 -7.89
N HIS A 191 5.36 -10.62 -6.95
CA HIS A 191 4.78 -10.84 -5.63
C HIS A 191 5.78 -10.49 -4.53
N VAL A 192 5.27 -9.99 -3.40
CA VAL A 192 6.11 -9.71 -2.21
C VAL A 192 5.34 -9.89 -0.91
N GLY A 193 6.05 -10.30 0.14
CA GLY A 193 5.48 -10.55 1.47
C GLY A 193 5.41 -12.03 1.84
N THR A 194 5.34 -12.89 0.82
CA THR A 194 5.56 -14.34 0.95
C THR A 194 6.69 -14.79 0.05
N PHE A 195 7.39 -15.86 0.44
CA PHE A 195 8.62 -16.30 -0.18
C PHE A 195 8.67 -17.83 -0.28
N ARG A 196 9.14 -18.31 -1.44
CA ARG A 196 9.45 -19.70 -1.78
C ARG A 196 10.86 -20.10 -1.36
N THR A 197 11.79 -19.15 -1.22
CA THR A 197 13.12 -19.43 -0.66
C THR A 197 13.65 -18.33 0.25
N LEU A 198 14.60 -18.66 1.14
CA LEU A 198 15.31 -17.65 1.94
C LEU A 198 16.08 -16.65 1.06
N ARG A 199 16.55 -17.08 -0.12
CA ARG A 199 17.19 -16.19 -1.10
C ARG A 199 16.20 -15.15 -1.61
N GLU A 200 15.01 -15.60 -2.01
CA GLU A 200 13.94 -14.71 -2.47
C GLU A 200 13.54 -13.70 -1.39
N ARG A 201 13.41 -14.11 -0.12
CA ARG A 201 13.20 -13.18 1.01
C ARG A 201 14.25 -12.08 1.11
N ARG A 202 15.49 -12.37 0.72
CA ARG A 202 16.62 -11.44 0.82
C ARG A 202 16.80 -10.59 -0.44
N THR A 203 16.07 -10.88 -1.52
CA THR A 203 16.12 -10.14 -2.77
C THR A 203 15.00 -9.10 -2.79
N PRO A 204 15.32 -7.79 -2.84
CA PRO A 204 14.30 -6.77 -2.95
C PRO A 204 13.49 -6.90 -4.24
N VAL A 205 12.18 -6.76 -4.13
CA VAL A 205 11.29 -6.62 -5.30
C VAL A 205 11.28 -5.16 -5.71
N ILE A 206 11.81 -4.88 -6.90
CA ILE A 206 11.90 -3.54 -7.48
C ILE A 206 11.33 -3.59 -8.90
N LEU A 207 10.30 -2.79 -9.14
CA LEU A 207 9.73 -2.58 -10.47
C LEU A 207 10.27 -1.27 -11.05
N THR A 208 10.36 -1.18 -12.37
CA THR A 208 10.87 0.02 -13.06
C THR A 208 9.79 0.55 -13.99
N THR A 209 9.41 1.82 -13.83
CA THR A 209 8.47 2.48 -14.76
C THR A 209 9.09 2.67 -16.14
N ASP A 210 8.28 3.00 -17.14
CA ASP A 210 8.76 3.34 -18.49
C ASP A 210 9.72 4.54 -18.50
N GLU A 211 9.53 5.50 -17.58
CA GLU A 211 10.45 6.63 -17.36
C GLU A 211 11.72 6.24 -16.56
N GLY A 212 11.88 4.96 -16.22
CA GLY A 212 13.06 4.44 -15.53
C GLY A 212 13.08 4.70 -14.03
N VAL A 213 11.94 5.02 -13.40
CA VAL A 213 11.85 5.20 -11.94
C VAL A 213 11.74 3.83 -11.27
N LYS A 214 12.63 3.54 -10.32
CA LYS A 214 12.68 2.26 -9.62
C LYS A 214 11.88 2.28 -8.32
N VAL A 215 10.83 1.49 -8.25
CA VAL A 215 9.95 1.40 -7.07
C VAL A 215 10.17 0.07 -6.35
N GLY A 216 10.71 0.16 -5.13
CA GLY A 216 10.83 -0.97 -4.22
C GLY A 216 9.54 -1.21 -3.44
N ILE A 217 9.11 -2.46 -3.33
CA ILE A 217 7.91 -2.85 -2.60
C ILE A 217 8.31 -3.73 -1.41
N VAL A 218 7.83 -3.37 -0.22
CA VAL A 218 8.03 -4.13 1.01
C VAL A 218 6.67 -4.45 1.60
N SER A 219 6.48 -5.67 2.09
CA SER A 219 5.22 -6.08 2.69
C SER A 219 5.38 -6.89 3.97
N GLY A 220 4.40 -6.82 4.86
CA GLY A 220 4.31 -7.70 6.02
C GLY A 220 2.94 -7.74 6.69
N THR A 221 2.65 -8.85 7.36
CA THR A 221 1.37 -9.11 8.05
C THR A 221 1.51 -9.14 9.56
N TYR A 222 0.46 -8.75 10.28
CA TYR A 222 0.45 -8.80 11.75
C TYR A 222 0.31 -10.21 12.34
N SER A 223 -0.39 -11.09 11.64
CA SER A 223 -0.72 -12.43 12.13
C SER A 223 -0.87 -13.43 10.99
N LEU A 224 -1.20 -14.67 11.34
CA LEU A 224 -1.52 -15.79 10.45
C LEU A 224 -2.79 -16.52 10.91
N ASN A 225 -3.76 -15.80 11.48
CA ASN A 225 -5.01 -16.38 12.02
C ASN A 225 -4.80 -17.53 13.04
N GLY A 226 -3.71 -17.48 13.80
CA GLY A 226 -3.37 -18.51 14.79
C GLY A 226 -2.62 -19.73 14.22
N PHE A 227 -2.42 -19.82 12.91
CA PHE A 227 -1.51 -20.79 12.32
C PHE A 227 -0.06 -20.42 12.65
N PRO A 228 0.81 -21.41 12.94
CA PRO A 228 2.24 -21.17 13.02
C PRO A 228 2.79 -20.89 11.61
N LEU A 229 3.95 -20.24 11.56
CA LEU A 229 4.75 -20.26 10.34
C LEU A 229 5.04 -21.73 9.93
N PRO A 230 5.09 -22.05 8.63
CA PRO A 230 5.32 -23.43 8.21
C PRO A 230 6.68 -23.95 8.69
N ALA A 231 6.69 -25.12 9.32
CA ALA A 231 7.89 -25.70 9.91
C ALA A 231 8.99 -25.94 8.86
N GLY A 232 10.21 -25.50 9.16
CA GLY A 232 11.36 -25.56 8.23
C GLY A 232 11.36 -24.44 7.18
N HIS A 233 10.31 -23.62 7.15
CA HIS A 233 10.14 -22.48 6.24
C HIS A 233 9.71 -21.23 7.01
N GLU A 234 10.24 -20.99 8.22
CA GLU A 234 9.84 -19.88 9.10
C GLU A 234 10.13 -18.49 8.48
N TRP A 235 10.93 -18.46 7.42
CA TRP A 235 11.19 -17.28 6.61
C TRP A 235 10.14 -17.05 5.51
N SER A 236 9.17 -17.94 5.29
CA SER A 236 8.26 -17.89 4.14
C SER A 236 7.27 -16.73 4.17
N VAL A 237 7.01 -16.14 5.34
CA VAL A 237 6.13 -14.95 5.46
C VAL A 237 6.88 -13.81 6.15
N SER A 238 6.72 -12.60 5.61
CA SER A 238 7.19 -11.37 6.23
C SER A 238 6.18 -10.91 7.29
N MET A 239 6.57 -10.93 8.56
CA MET A 239 5.74 -10.37 9.65
C MET A 239 5.97 -8.85 9.77
N TRP A 240 4.97 -8.13 10.29
CA TRP A 240 4.96 -6.67 10.43
C TRP A 240 5.83 -6.13 11.57
N ASP A 241 7.10 -6.52 11.63
CA ASP A 241 8.05 -5.93 12.57
C ASP A 241 8.72 -4.69 11.95
N ALA A 242 8.66 -3.55 12.64
CA ALA A 242 9.18 -2.28 12.12
C ALA A 242 10.68 -2.36 11.76
N ARG A 243 11.50 -3.08 12.56
CA ARG A 243 12.94 -3.21 12.27
C ARG A 243 13.16 -4.05 11.02
N ASN A 244 12.43 -5.16 10.88
CA ASN A 244 12.46 -6.02 9.69
C ASN A 244 12.04 -5.26 8.43
N LEU A 245 10.92 -4.53 8.46
CA LEU A 245 10.41 -3.80 7.30
C LEU A 245 11.34 -2.64 6.91
N VAL A 246 11.89 -1.90 7.88
CA VAL A 246 12.91 -0.85 7.60
C VAL A 246 14.19 -1.46 7.04
N ALA A 247 14.61 -2.65 7.49
CA ALA A 247 15.78 -3.32 6.93
C ALA A 247 15.55 -3.74 5.47
N GLN A 248 14.34 -4.22 5.13
CA GLN A 248 13.96 -4.51 3.75
C GLN A 248 13.91 -3.24 2.89
N ALA A 249 13.32 -2.16 3.40
CA ALA A 249 13.30 -0.86 2.72
C ALA A 249 14.72 -0.34 2.43
N ARG A 250 15.61 -0.46 3.41
CA ARG A 250 17.04 -0.13 3.25
C ARG A 250 17.71 -1.01 2.20
N ALA A 251 17.39 -2.30 2.14
CA ALA A 251 17.92 -3.20 1.12
C ALA A 251 17.45 -2.82 -0.28
N ALA A 252 16.18 -2.45 -0.44
CA ALA A 252 15.65 -1.93 -1.71
C ALA A 252 16.38 -0.65 -2.15
N ARG A 253 16.58 0.31 -1.23
CA ARG A 253 17.38 1.52 -1.49
C ARG A 253 18.81 1.21 -1.92
N ARG A 254 19.48 0.26 -1.26
CA ARG A 254 20.84 -0.18 -1.65
C ARG A 254 20.89 -0.87 -3.01
N ALA A 255 19.80 -1.52 -3.41
CA ALA A 255 19.64 -2.13 -4.72
C ALA A 255 19.20 -1.11 -5.81
N GLY A 256 19.07 0.16 -5.45
CA GLY A 256 18.83 1.26 -6.39
C GLY A 256 17.36 1.69 -6.53
N ALA A 257 16.49 1.36 -5.56
CA ALA A 257 15.13 1.90 -5.54
C ALA A 257 15.14 3.43 -5.32
N ASP A 258 14.45 4.16 -6.21
CA ASP A 258 14.17 5.60 -6.17
C ASP A 258 13.03 5.95 -5.19
N ILE A 259 12.06 5.05 -5.07
CA ILE A 259 10.89 5.14 -4.17
C ILE A 259 10.73 3.79 -3.47
N VAL A 260 10.36 3.78 -2.20
CA VAL A 260 10.02 2.56 -1.46
C VAL A 260 8.66 2.70 -0.80
N ILE A 261 7.79 1.75 -1.12
CA ILE A 261 6.44 1.62 -0.56
C ILE A 261 6.43 0.45 0.42
N VAL A 262 5.93 0.70 1.62
CA VAL A 262 5.66 -0.35 2.61
C VAL A 262 4.15 -0.58 2.68
N LYS A 263 3.69 -1.77 2.26
CA LYS A 263 2.30 -2.20 2.42
C LYS A 263 2.18 -3.18 3.58
N TYR A 264 1.41 -2.88 4.61
CA TYR A 264 1.20 -3.79 5.74
C TYR A 264 -0.24 -4.30 5.78
N HIS A 265 -0.41 -5.52 6.27
CA HIS A 265 -1.72 -6.13 6.47
C HIS A 265 -1.96 -6.31 7.98
N GLY A 266 -2.77 -5.44 8.59
CA GLY A 266 -3.06 -5.51 10.02
C GLY A 266 -3.90 -4.36 10.57
N GLY A 267 -4.44 -4.56 11.75
CA GLY A 267 -5.45 -3.68 12.35
C GLY A 267 -6.53 -4.49 13.03
N ASP A 268 -7.59 -3.82 13.48
CA ASP A 268 -8.79 -4.51 13.95
C ASP A 268 -9.80 -4.54 12.79
N GLU A 269 -10.27 -5.74 12.42
CA GLU A 269 -11.27 -5.89 11.35
C GLU A 269 -12.51 -5.03 11.63
N TYR A 270 -12.98 -4.35 10.59
CA TYR A 270 -14.17 -3.49 10.58
C TYR A 270 -14.10 -2.25 11.48
N SER A 271 -12.93 -1.92 12.03
CA SER A 271 -12.70 -0.65 12.73
C SER A 271 -12.28 0.44 11.76
N ALA A 272 -13.05 1.53 11.67
CA ALA A 272 -12.66 2.69 10.88
C ALA A 272 -11.48 3.48 11.49
N MET A 273 -11.21 3.32 12.79
CA MET A 273 -10.05 3.92 13.45
C MET A 273 -8.88 2.94 13.47
N PRO A 274 -7.64 3.40 13.18
CA PRO A 274 -6.47 2.54 13.29
C PRO A 274 -6.19 2.23 14.75
N ASN A 275 -5.79 0.99 15.02
CA ASN A 275 -5.44 0.56 16.38
C ASN A 275 -4.03 1.06 16.78
N GLY A 276 -3.67 0.87 18.05
CA GLY A 276 -2.37 1.33 18.57
C GLY A 276 -1.16 0.68 17.87
N GLY A 277 -1.29 -0.56 17.40
CA GLY A 277 -0.25 -1.27 16.67
C GLY A 277 0.02 -0.64 15.31
N GLN A 278 -1.04 -0.35 14.54
CA GLN A 278 -0.94 0.36 13.26
C GLN A 278 -0.27 1.72 13.42
N VAL A 279 -0.69 2.51 14.43
CA VAL A 279 -0.13 3.85 14.69
C VAL A 279 1.36 3.76 15.09
N ALA A 280 1.73 2.80 15.93
CA ALA A 280 3.13 2.61 16.32
C ALA A 280 4.02 2.17 15.14
N LEU A 281 3.52 1.24 14.31
CA LEU A 281 4.21 0.79 13.11
C LEU A 281 4.40 1.95 12.12
N ALA A 282 3.34 2.70 11.80
CA ALA A 282 3.41 3.84 10.90
C ALA A 282 4.42 4.89 11.38
N LYS A 283 4.43 5.23 12.69
CA LYS A 283 5.42 6.15 13.27
C LYS A 283 6.86 5.64 13.11
N ALA A 284 7.09 4.35 13.36
CA ALA A 284 8.42 3.76 13.25
C ALA A 284 8.91 3.68 11.79
N LEU A 285 8.04 3.30 10.85
CA LEU A 285 8.36 3.22 9.43
C LEU A 285 8.68 4.59 8.83
N THR A 286 7.82 5.57 9.09
CA THR A 286 7.95 6.94 8.55
C THR A 286 9.09 7.75 9.18
N ALA A 287 9.63 7.31 10.32
CA ALA A 287 10.86 7.89 10.87
C ALA A 287 12.12 7.45 10.09
N SER A 288 12.01 6.43 9.25
CA SER A 288 13.11 5.96 8.40
C SER A 288 13.21 6.79 7.12
N PRO A 289 14.41 7.25 6.72
CA PRO A 289 14.60 7.94 5.44
C PRO A 289 14.50 7.00 4.23
N TYR A 290 14.27 5.70 4.45
CA TYR A 290 14.20 4.70 3.38
C TYR A 290 12.76 4.39 2.95
N VAL A 291 11.74 4.98 3.57
CA VAL A 291 10.32 4.71 3.32
C VAL A 291 9.64 6.00 2.85
N ASP A 292 8.98 5.95 1.70
CA ASP A 292 8.35 7.12 1.07
C ASP A 292 6.83 7.11 1.13
N LEU A 293 6.24 5.93 1.36
CA LEU A 293 4.80 5.73 1.48
C LEU A 293 4.51 4.49 2.33
N VAL A 294 3.56 4.62 3.25
CA VAL A 294 3.02 3.50 4.05
C VAL A 294 1.55 3.31 3.72
N VAL A 295 1.15 2.08 3.39
CA VAL A 295 -0.23 1.73 3.04
C VAL A 295 -0.68 0.51 3.83
N GLY A 296 -1.86 0.57 4.43
CA GLY A 296 -2.43 -0.49 5.25
C GLY A 296 -3.65 -1.15 4.60
N GLU A 297 -3.85 -2.41 4.94
CA GLU A 297 -4.90 -3.34 4.52
C GLU A 297 -5.46 -4.08 5.74
N HIS A 298 -6.23 -5.17 5.57
CA HIS A 298 -6.81 -6.03 6.63
C HIS A 298 -8.07 -5.51 7.31
N ALA A 299 -8.19 -4.20 7.57
CA ALA A 299 -9.34 -3.69 8.32
C ALA A 299 -10.69 -3.95 7.60
N HIS A 300 -10.67 -4.30 6.30
CA HIS A 300 -11.85 -4.51 5.45
C HIS A 300 -12.82 -3.33 5.39
N VAL A 301 -12.41 -2.17 5.91
CA VAL A 301 -13.11 -0.89 5.84
C VAL A 301 -12.07 0.20 5.57
N VAL A 302 -12.52 1.31 5.00
CA VAL A 302 -11.65 2.48 4.80
C VAL A 302 -11.25 3.07 6.15
N GLN A 303 -9.95 3.35 6.30
CA GLN A 303 -9.38 4.03 7.45
C GLN A 303 -8.66 5.33 7.01
N PRO A 304 -8.23 6.19 7.96
CA PRO A 304 -7.71 7.52 7.66
C PRO A 304 -6.51 7.55 6.71
N ILE A 305 -6.41 8.64 5.95
CA ILE A 305 -5.22 8.99 5.19
C ILE A 305 -4.61 10.25 5.81
N THR A 306 -3.35 10.19 6.19
CA THR A 306 -2.67 11.30 6.87
C THR A 306 -1.19 11.34 6.55
N LYS A 307 -0.47 12.27 7.18
CA LYS A 307 0.99 12.30 7.18
C LYS A 307 1.53 12.05 8.59
N VAL A 308 2.50 11.15 8.69
CA VAL A 308 3.26 10.90 9.91
C VAL A 308 4.72 11.17 9.59
N ASN A 309 5.39 12.01 10.38
CA ASN A 309 6.76 12.47 10.11
C ASN A 309 6.96 13.03 8.69
N GLY A 310 5.93 13.69 8.13
CA GLY A 310 5.93 14.24 6.78
C GLY A 310 5.67 13.22 5.66
N THR A 311 5.68 11.92 5.95
CA THR A 311 5.45 10.83 4.99
C THR A 311 3.97 10.45 4.95
N TRP A 312 3.44 10.17 3.77
CA TRP A 312 2.04 9.74 3.61
C TRP A 312 1.79 8.36 4.22
N VAL A 313 0.69 8.24 4.93
CA VAL A 313 0.20 7.00 5.54
C VAL A 313 -1.26 6.83 5.20
N VAL A 314 -1.59 5.73 4.53
CA VAL A 314 -2.96 5.23 4.39
C VAL A 314 -3.12 4.09 5.39
N TYR A 315 -4.01 4.22 6.38
CA TYR A 315 -4.12 3.19 7.43
C TYR A 315 -4.86 1.93 6.98
N GLY A 316 -5.78 2.04 6.02
CA GLY A 316 -6.65 0.94 5.60
C GLY A 316 -7.38 1.32 4.32
N LEU A 317 -7.16 0.57 3.25
CA LEU A 317 -7.81 0.79 1.96
C LEU A 317 -9.24 0.21 1.89
N GLY A 318 -9.63 -0.63 2.85
CA GLY A 318 -10.81 -1.49 2.72
C GLY A 318 -10.59 -2.59 1.69
N ASN A 319 -11.67 -3.21 1.20
CA ASN A 319 -11.53 -4.24 0.16
C ASN A 319 -11.58 -3.63 -1.24
N ALA A 320 -10.80 -4.20 -2.16
CA ALA A 320 -11.04 -4.05 -3.59
C ALA A 320 -12.26 -4.89 -4.02
N VAL A 321 -12.38 -6.09 -3.46
CA VAL A 321 -13.61 -6.88 -3.45
C VAL A 321 -13.59 -7.85 -2.27
N ALA A 322 -14.75 -8.05 -1.66
CA ALA A 322 -14.97 -9.12 -0.69
C ALA A 322 -16.46 -9.44 -0.62
N GLN A 323 -16.78 -10.52 0.07
CA GLN A 323 -18.13 -10.76 0.56
C GLN A 323 -18.11 -10.69 2.09
N SER A 324 -19.03 -9.94 2.66
CA SER A 324 -19.21 -9.85 4.11
C SER A 324 -20.69 -10.03 4.48
N GLU A 325 -21.02 -10.03 5.76
CA GLU A 325 -22.41 -10.06 6.19
C GLU A 325 -23.14 -8.79 5.73
N VAL A 326 -24.42 -8.90 5.32
CA VAL A 326 -25.26 -7.76 4.90
C VAL A 326 -25.30 -6.65 5.96
N GLY A 327 -25.20 -7.02 7.25
CA GLY A 327 -25.15 -6.10 8.39
C GLY A 327 -23.86 -5.26 8.50
N ARG A 328 -22.88 -5.46 7.61
CA ARG A 328 -21.61 -4.71 7.57
C ARG A 328 -21.48 -3.94 6.25
N PRO A 329 -22.31 -2.91 6.01
CA PRO A 329 -22.32 -2.19 4.73
C PRO A 329 -20.97 -1.56 4.38
N ARG A 330 -20.15 -1.19 5.37
CA ARG A 330 -18.81 -0.60 5.16
C ARG A 330 -17.78 -1.60 4.63
N ALA A 331 -18.02 -2.90 4.76
CA ALA A 331 -17.17 -3.92 4.18
C ALA A 331 -17.35 -4.07 2.65
N TYR A 332 -18.37 -3.42 2.09
CA TYR A 332 -18.66 -3.30 0.65
C TYR A 332 -18.15 -1.99 0.06
N GLU A 333 -17.32 -1.28 0.81
CA GLU A 333 -16.72 -0.01 0.45
C GLU A 333 -15.19 -0.16 0.52
N GLY A 334 -14.52 0.57 -0.34
CA GLY A 334 -13.06 0.63 -0.36
C GLY A 334 -12.58 1.90 -1.01
N ILE A 335 -11.27 2.05 -1.09
CA ILE A 335 -10.61 3.08 -1.88
C ILE A 335 -9.48 2.44 -2.68
N SER A 336 -9.32 2.90 -3.92
CA SER A 336 -8.01 2.84 -4.58
C SER A 336 -7.31 4.18 -4.37
N VAL A 337 -6.00 4.17 -4.14
CA VAL A 337 -5.20 5.39 -4.00
C VAL A 337 -4.23 5.53 -5.16
N ALA A 338 -3.95 6.77 -5.55
CA ALA A 338 -2.94 7.08 -6.56
C ALA A 338 -1.97 8.13 -6.03
N PHE A 339 -0.69 7.80 -6.02
CA PHE A 339 0.38 8.71 -5.62
C PHE A 339 1.27 8.99 -6.83
N THR A 340 1.31 10.25 -7.27
CA THR A 340 2.23 10.71 -8.31
C THR A 340 3.45 11.30 -7.63
N PHE A 341 4.58 10.62 -7.81
CA PHE A 341 5.89 11.07 -7.37
C PHE A 341 6.58 11.86 -8.49
N ARG A 342 7.32 12.89 -8.11
CA ARG A 342 8.13 13.73 -8.98
C ARG A 342 9.57 13.72 -8.51
N GLU A 343 10.50 13.50 -9.43
CA GLU A 343 11.93 13.64 -9.17
C GLU A 343 12.24 15.11 -8.84
N THR A 344 13.11 15.33 -7.86
CA THR A 344 13.59 16.65 -7.46
C THR A 344 14.93 16.95 -8.11
N ALA A 345 15.34 18.22 -8.12
CA ALA A 345 16.65 18.63 -8.65
C ALA A 345 17.84 17.92 -7.98
N HIS A 346 17.66 17.37 -6.77
CA HIS A 346 18.68 16.62 -6.04
C HIS A 346 18.55 15.10 -6.20
N ARG A 347 17.84 14.61 -7.24
CA ARG A 347 17.63 13.17 -7.55
C ARG A 347 16.85 12.37 -6.47
N GLY A 348 16.25 13.03 -5.49
CA GLY A 348 15.24 12.43 -4.60
C GLY A 348 13.83 12.56 -5.19
N PHE A 349 12.83 11.90 -4.61
CA PHE A 349 11.43 11.98 -5.07
C PHE A 349 10.53 12.58 -3.98
N VAL A 350 9.50 13.31 -4.40
CA VAL A 350 8.44 13.83 -3.52
C VAL A 350 7.08 13.51 -4.09
N VAL A 351 6.06 13.36 -3.24
CA VAL A 351 4.67 13.23 -3.70
C VAL A 351 4.18 14.59 -4.19
N GLU A 352 3.99 14.70 -5.51
CA GLU A 352 3.39 15.86 -6.17
C GLU A 352 1.86 15.83 -6.03
N ARG A 353 1.25 14.64 -6.10
CA ARG A 353 -0.20 14.46 -5.99
C ARG A 353 -0.54 13.19 -5.21
N ALA A 354 -1.47 13.31 -4.28
CA ALA A 354 -2.07 12.19 -3.55
C ALA A 354 -3.58 12.19 -3.81
N GLU A 355 -4.10 11.09 -4.34
CA GLU A 355 -5.51 10.94 -4.70
C GLU A 355 -6.11 9.68 -4.08
N TYR A 356 -7.39 9.72 -3.74
CA TYR A 356 -8.16 8.53 -3.41
C TYR A 356 -9.45 8.47 -4.22
N VAL A 357 -9.82 7.26 -4.63
CA VAL A 357 -10.97 6.94 -5.48
C VAL A 357 -11.87 5.98 -4.71
N PRO A 358 -12.98 6.46 -4.11
CA PRO A 358 -13.93 5.60 -3.42
C PRO A 358 -14.57 4.59 -4.35
N THR A 359 -14.66 3.35 -3.88
CA THR A 359 -15.25 2.23 -4.58
C THR A 359 -16.36 1.60 -3.75
N TYR A 360 -17.37 1.09 -4.44
CA TYR A 360 -18.49 0.36 -3.86
C TYR A 360 -18.86 -0.80 -4.78
N TRP A 361 -19.32 -1.92 -4.21
CA TRP A 361 -19.94 -2.99 -4.98
C TRP A 361 -21.21 -3.50 -4.31
N ASN A 362 -22.16 -3.94 -5.12
CA ASN A 362 -23.36 -4.57 -4.62
C ASN A 362 -23.06 -5.96 -4.06
N HIS A 363 -23.90 -6.39 -3.12
CA HIS A 363 -23.96 -7.76 -2.68
C HIS A 363 -24.30 -8.69 -3.85
N TYR A 364 -23.67 -9.86 -3.89
CA TYR A 364 -24.07 -10.89 -4.84
C TYR A 364 -25.45 -11.45 -4.49
N SER A 365 -26.28 -11.66 -5.49
CA SER A 365 -27.44 -12.56 -5.42
C SER A 365 -27.72 -13.15 -6.80
N SER A 366 -28.49 -14.24 -6.86
CA SER A 366 -28.85 -14.87 -8.14
C SER A 366 -29.53 -13.86 -9.07
N GLY A 367 -29.00 -13.69 -10.29
CA GLY A 367 -29.46 -12.69 -11.26
C GLY A 367 -28.90 -11.28 -11.05
N HIS A 368 -28.18 -11.04 -9.96
CA HIS A 368 -27.53 -9.76 -9.64
C HIS A 368 -26.04 -9.99 -9.33
N PRO A 369 -25.21 -10.19 -10.36
CA PRO A 369 -23.77 -10.33 -10.18
C PRO A 369 -23.15 -9.07 -9.58
N ILE A 370 -22.00 -9.22 -8.95
CA ILE A 370 -21.23 -8.14 -8.33
C ILE A 370 -20.75 -7.18 -9.42
N ARG A 371 -20.92 -5.87 -9.19
CA ARG A 371 -20.39 -4.79 -10.02
C ARG A 371 -19.68 -3.78 -9.13
N ILE A 372 -18.37 -3.66 -9.29
CA ILE A 372 -17.59 -2.61 -8.65
C ILE A 372 -17.82 -1.30 -9.40
N GLN A 373 -18.00 -0.23 -8.65
CA GLN A 373 -18.27 1.10 -9.13
C GLN A 373 -17.27 2.08 -8.51
N ARG A 374 -16.74 3.00 -9.32
CA ARG A 374 -16.07 4.20 -8.82
C ARG A 374 -17.14 5.19 -8.39
N VAL A 375 -17.29 5.40 -7.08
CA VAL A 375 -18.47 6.03 -6.48
C VAL A 375 -18.73 7.42 -7.05
N VAL A 376 -17.71 8.29 -7.07
CA VAL A 376 -17.83 9.66 -7.59
C VAL A 376 -18.26 9.67 -9.06
N ARG A 377 -17.65 8.81 -9.89
CA ARG A 377 -18.01 8.68 -11.30
C ARG A 377 -19.43 8.12 -11.50
N ALA A 378 -19.81 7.11 -10.72
CA ALA A 378 -21.13 6.50 -10.80
C ALA A 378 -22.24 7.49 -10.44
N LEU A 379 -22.01 8.32 -9.41
CA LEU A 379 -22.89 9.42 -9.03
C LEU A 379 -23.00 10.47 -10.15
N ALA A 380 -21.88 10.88 -10.74
CA ALA A 380 -21.87 11.86 -11.84
C ALA A 380 -22.63 11.37 -13.09
N LEU A 381 -22.60 10.05 -13.35
CA LEU A 381 -23.27 9.43 -14.49
C LEU A 381 -24.72 9.00 -14.18
N GLY A 382 -25.17 9.06 -12.92
CA GLY A 382 -26.49 8.58 -12.52
C GLY A 382 -26.67 7.07 -12.66
N VAL A 383 -25.58 6.28 -12.60
CA VAL A 383 -25.61 4.81 -12.75
C VAL A 383 -25.47 4.11 -11.42
N GLY A 384 -26.20 3.00 -11.23
CA GLY A 384 -26.25 2.28 -9.95
C GLY A 384 -27.17 2.94 -8.92
N ASP A 385 -27.19 2.37 -7.71
CA ASP A 385 -28.01 2.88 -6.61
C ASP A 385 -27.46 4.22 -6.08
N GLN A 386 -28.08 5.32 -6.52
CA GLN A 386 -27.66 6.68 -6.19
C GLN A 386 -27.79 7.02 -4.71
N VAL A 387 -28.68 6.36 -3.96
CA VAL A 387 -28.82 6.59 -2.52
C VAL A 387 -27.63 5.92 -1.83
N ARG A 388 -27.42 4.63 -2.10
CA ARG A 388 -26.33 3.86 -1.50
C ARG A 388 -24.95 4.41 -1.84
N LEU A 389 -24.75 4.91 -3.07
CA LEU A 389 -23.50 5.53 -3.50
C LEU A 389 -23.20 6.83 -2.74
N ARG A 390 -24.21 7.66 -2.45
CA ARG A 390 -24.02 8.86 -1.62
C ARG A 390 -23.64 8.49 -0.19
N GLU A 391 -24.31 7.49 0.39
CA GLU A 391 -23.98 6.98 1.72
C GLU A 391 -22.56 6.37 1.80
N ALA A 392 -22.11 5.72 0.72
CA ALA A 392 -20.73 5.22 0.61
C ALA A 392 -19.73 6.37 0.56
N LEU A 393 -20.00 7.39 -0.26
CA LEU A 393 -19.12 8.55 -0.41
C LEU A 393 -18.96 9.32 0.90
N ASP A 394 -20.07 9.61 1.58
CA ASP A 394 -20.06 10.40 2.82
C ASP A 394 -19.31 9.66 3.93
N ALA A 395 -19.52 8.35 4.07
CA ALA A 395 -18.78 7.57 5.06
C ALA A 395 -17.31 7.39 4.71
N THR A 396 -16.98 7.20 3.43
CA THR A 396 -15.58 7.11 2.98
C THR A 396 -14.84 8.41 3.29
N ARG A 397 -15.45 9.57 2.99
CA ARG A 397 -14.89 10.88 3.33
C ARG A 397 -14.70 11.05 4.83
N ALA A 398 -15.74 10.71 5.61
CA ALA A 398 -15.66 10.77 7.06
C ALA A 398 -14.53 9.90 7.61
N ALA A 399 -14.38 8.67 7.11
CA ALA A 399 -13.32 7.73 7.50
C ALA A 399 -11.93 8.25 7.14
N VAL A 400 -11.74 8.74 5.90
CA VAL A 400 -10.47 9.31 5.43
C VAL A 400 -10.00 10.48 6.33
N ASP A 401 -10.94 11.30 6.81
CA ASP A 401 -10.66 12.50 7.60
C ASP A 401 -10.74 12.29 9.14
N LEU A 402 -10.88 11.06 9.68
CA LEU A 402 -11.02 10.85 11.15
C LEU A 402 -9.80 11.36 11.96
N LEU A 403 -8.61 11.42 11.35
CA LEU A 403 -7.40 12.00 11.96
C LEU A 403 -7.15 13.46 11.55
N GLY A 404 -8.17 14.11 10.97
CA GLY A 404 -8.07 15.43 10.36
C GLY A 404 -7.70 15.35 8.88
N HIS A 405 -8.24 16.27 8.09
CA HIS A 405 -7.98 16.34 6.66
C HIS A 405 -6.49 16.59 6.37
N ALA A 406 -5.89 15.74 5.53
CA ALA A 406 -4.50 15.84 5.14
C ALA A 406 -4.32 16.82 3.96
N PRO A 407 -3.62 17.96 4.14
CA PRO A 407 -3.46 18.93 3.07
C PRO A 407 -2.80 18.32 1.82
N GLY A 408 -3.43 18.55 0.66
CA GLY A 408 -2.99 18.03 -0.64
C GLY A 408 -3.56 16.67 -1.01
N LEU A 409 -4.40 16.06 -0.17
CA LEU A 409 -5.15 14.84 -0.53
C LEU A 409 -6.39 15.23 -1.34
N VAL A 410 -6.53 14.62 -2.52
CA VAL A 410 -7.61 14.93 -3.46
C VAL A 410 -8.54 13.73 -3.63
N LEU A 411 -9.84 13.97 -3.52
CA LEU A 411 -10.86 13.01 -3.93
C LEU A 411 -11.02 13.06 -5.45
N ARG A 412 -11.00 11.90 -6.11
CA ARG A 412 -11.11 11.78 -7.57
C ARG A 412 -12.34 10.99 -8.04
#